data_AF-A0A529L775-F1
#
_entry.id   AF-A0A529L775-F1
#
_cell.length_a   1.000
_cell.length_b   1.000
_cell.length_c   1.000
_cell.angle_alpha   90.00
_cell.angle_beta   90.00
_cell.angle_gamma   90.00
#
_symmetry.space_group_name_H-M   'P 1'
#
loop_
_entity.id
_entity.type
_entity.pdbx_description
1 polymer ?
#
loop_
_entity_poly.entity_id
_entity_poly.type
_entity_poly.pdbx_seq_one_letter_code
_entity_poly.pdbx_strand_id
1 'polypeptide(L)'
;MRFVGTCYRAHDPRWAFKPTSGEGAAIRGARFNPKGVPALYLALTLMTAIKEANQGFAHRIDPCVLCSYEIDCDDIVDLTTDEARGDFSIALEEMACAWGTALSDGERPASWSIYD
;
A
#
# COMPACT_ATOMS: atom_id res chain seq x y z
N MET A 1 15.48 -7.13 4.16
CA MET A 1 16.25 -7.39 2.92
C MET A 1 16.42 -6.08 2.18
N ARG A 2 17.54 -5.89 1.46
CA ARG A 2 17.71 -4.71 0.60
C ARG A 2 16.90 -4.88 -0.68
N PHE A 3 16.13 -3.87 -1.05
CA PHE A 3 15.40 -3.79 -2.31
C PHE A 3 15.93 -2.61 -3.14
N VAL A 4 16.37 -2.90 -4.36
CA VAL A 4 16.79 -1.89 -5.35
C VAL A 4 16.00 -2.13 -6.63
N GLY A 5 15.30 -1.11 -7.12
CA GLY A 5 14.59 -1.19 -8.39
C GLY A 5 13.56 -0.09 -8.61
N THR A 6 13.04 -0.05 -9.83
CA THR A 6 11.99 0.90 -10.23
C THR A 6 10.63 0.42 -9.74
N CYS A 7 9.88 1.32 -9.09
CA CYS A 7 8.50 1.11 -8.68
C CYS A 7 7.60 2.23 -9.20
N TYR A 8 6.29 2.00 -9.17
CA TYR A 8 5.30 2.88 -9.75
C TYR A 8 4.18 3.22 -8.76
N ARG A 9 3.68 4.45 -8.85
CA ARG A 9 2.49 4.92 -8.12
C ARG A 9 1.55 5.60 -9.10
N ALA A 10 0.29 5.21 -9.07
CA ALA A 10 -0.80 6.01 -9.62
C ALA A 10 -1.51 6.69 -8.44
N HIS A 11 -1.63 8.02 -8.46
CA HIS A 11 -2.29 8.76 -7.40
C HIS A 11 -3.17 9.89 -7.95
N ASP A 12 -4.06 10.40 -7.10
CA ASP A 12 -4.91 11.55 -7.43
C ASP A 12 -4.05 12.77 -7.81
N PRO A 13 -4.36 13.49 -8.92
CA PRO A 13 -3.58 14.64 -9.39
C PRO A 13 -3.39 15.73 -8.34
N ARG A 14 -4.30 15.85 -7.37
CA ARG A 14 -4.19 16.82 -6.26
C ARG A 14 -2.94 16.60 -5.41
N TRP A 15 -2.35 15.41 -5.41
CA TRP A 15 -1.12 15.11 -4.67
C TRP A 15 0.17 15.25 -5.49
N ALA A 16 0.09 15.62 -6.78
CA ALA A 16 1.25 15.69 -7.67
C ALA A 16 2.34 16.68 -7.21
N PHE A 17 1.99 17.66 -6.38
CA PHE A 17 2.95 18.62 -5.81
C PHE A 17 3.85 18.01 -4.71
N LYS A 18 3.51 16.82 -4.18
CA LYS A 18 4.26 16.09 -3.15
C LYS A 18 4.26 14.57 -3.45
N PRO A 19 4.95 14.13 -4.51
CA PRO A 19 4.84 12.75 -5.03
C PRO A 19 5.28 11.67 -4.03
N THR A 20 6.24 11.97 -3.16
CA THR A 20 6.74 11.05 -2.12
C THR A 20 5.94 11.09 -0.82
N SER A 21 4.92 11.95 -0.70
CA SER A 21 4.13 12.05 0.53
C SER A 21 3.22 10.84 0.72
N GLY A 22 3.23 10.31 1.95
CA GLY A 22 2.29 9.31 2.46
C GLY A 22 1.11 9.89 3.24
N GLU A 23 1.00 11.23 3.35
CA GLU A 23 -0.01 11.90 4.17
C GLU A 23 -1.44 11.52 3.77
N GLY A 24 -1.71 11.33 2.48
CA GLY A 24 -3.01 10.88 2.00
C GLY A 24 -3.46 9.54 2.60
N ALA A 25 -2.54 8.58 2.73
CA ALA A 25 -2.82 7.29 3.36
C ALA A 25 -3.02 7.41 4.87
N ALA A 26 -2.41 8.41 5.52
CA ALA A 26 -2.57 8.65 6.95
C ALA A 26 -3.95 9.21 7.33
N ILE A 27 -4.64 9.94 6.43
CA ILE A 27 -5.91 10.64 6.77
C ILE A 27 -6.95 9.68 7.34
N ARG A 28 -7.12 8.51 6.69
CA ARG A 28 -8.09 7.48 7.08
C ARG A 28 -7.44 6.15 7.45
N GLY A 29 -6.13 5.99 7.22
CA GLY A 29 -5.52 4.67 7.12
C GLY A 29 -5.83 4.01 5.78
N ALA A 30 -5.07 2.97 5.44
CA ALA A 30 -5.35 2.10 4.29
C ALA A 30 -5.05 0.64 4.67
N ARG A 31 -4.92 -0.27 3.69
CA ARG A 31 -4.80 -1.71 3.95
C ARG A 31 -3.70 -2.04 4.97
N PHE A 32 -2.51 -1.47 4.85
CA PHE A 32 -1.33 -1.84 5.64
C PHE A 32 -0.79 -0.70 6.52
N ASN A 33 -1.56 0.38 6.72
CA ASN A 33 -1.14 1.46 7.61
C ASN A 33 -2.32 2.00 8.43
N PRO A 34 -2.16 2.15 9.76
CA PRO A 34 -3.15 2.79 10.61
C PRO A 34 -3.40 4.26 10.26
N LYS A 35 -4.54 4.76 10.75
CA LYS A 35 -4.82 6.21 10.72
C LYS A 35 -3.72 6.99 11.44
N GLY A 36 -3.28 8.08 10.82
CA GLY A 36 -2.20 8.93 11.33
C GLY A 36 -0.79 8.48 10.92
N VAL A 37 -0.64 7.27 10.36
CA VAL A 37 0.66 6.75 9.90
C VAL A 37 0.82 7.00 8.40
N PRO A 38 1.74 7.87 7.96
CA PRO A 38 2.01 8.09 6.54
C PRO A 38 2.63 6.84 5.91
N ALA A 39 2.13 6.45 4.76
CA ALA A 39 2.64 5.31 4.01
C ALA A 39 2.64 5.59 2.50
N LEU A 40 3.70 5.15 1.82
CA LEU A 40 3.85 5.25 0.38
C LEU A 40 3.57 3.88 -0.26
N TYR A 41 2.45 3.77 -0.96
CA TYR A 41 2.08 2.56 -1.69
C TYR A 41 2.67 2.59 -3.10
N LEU A 42 3.45 1.57 -3.43
CA LEU A 42 4.13 1.42 -4.71
C LEU A 42 3.85 0.03 -5.29
N ALA A 43 3.92 -0.09 -6.61
CA ALA A 43 3.81 -1.35 -7.32
C ALA A 43 5.02 -1.60 -8.23
N LEU A 44 5.36 -2.87 -8.45
CA LEU A 44 6.48 -3.26 -9.32
C LEU A 44 6.16 -3.12 -10.82
N THR A 45 4.89 -2.92 -11.18
CA THR A 45 4.49 -2.71 -12.58
C THR A 45 3.50 -1.56 -12.70
N LEU A 46 3.52 -0.88 -13.86
CA LEU A 46 2.56 0.15 -14.22
C LEU A 46 1.11 -0.35 -14.15
N MET A 47 0.86 -1.56 -14.67
CA MET A 47 -0.49 -2.13 -14.70
C MET A 47 -1.03 -2.41 -13.31
N THR A 48 -0.18 -2.89 -12.38
CA THR A 48 -0.58 -3.07 -10.98
C THR A 48 -0.88 -1.73 -10.32
N ALA A 49 -0.04 -0.71 -10.51
CA ALA A 49 -0.28 0.62 -9.94
C ALA A 49 -1.64 1.20 -10.37
N ILE A 50 -1.98 1.09 -11.66
CA ILE A 50 -3.27 1.56 -12.19
C ILE A 50 -4.44 0.75 -11.62
N LYS A 51 -4.32 -0.59 -11.55
CA LYS A 51 -5.39 -1.45 -11.01
C LYS A 51 -5.67 -1.14 -9.54
N GLU A 52 -4.63 -0.99 -8.73
CA GLU A 52 -4.74 -0.71 -7.29
C GLU A 52 -5.30 0.69 -7.01
N ALA A 53 -4.87 1.72 -7.77
CA ALA A 53 -5.42 3.07 -7.64
C ALA A 53 -6.94 3.11 -7.91
N ASN A 54 -7.44 2.19 -8.73
CA ASN A 54 -8.86 2.03 -9.05
C ASN A 54 -9.55 0.95 -8.20
N GLN A 55 -8.90 0.45 -7.14
CA GLN A 55 -9.41 -0.59 -6.23
C GLN A 55 -9.91 -1.85 -6.95
N GLY A 56 -9.32 -2.18 -8.10
CA GLY A 56 -9.70 -3.34 -8.91
C GLY A 56 -11.01 -3.18 -9.71
N PHE A 57 -11.67 -2.02 -9.70
CA PHE A 57 -12.90 -1.80 -10.46
C PHE A 57 -12.61 -1.54 -11.95
N ALA A 58 -12.87 -2.54 -12.81
CA ALA A 58 -12.50 -2.55 -14.23
C ALA A 58 -13.11 -1.42 -15.09
N HIS A 59 -14.17 -0.76 -14.62
CA HIS A 59 -14.87 0.31 -15.37
C HIS A 59 -14.83 1.67 -14.66
N ARG A 60 -13.97 1.80 -13.65
CA ARG A 60 -13.75 3.05 -12.94
C ARG A 60 -12.28 3.39 -13.07
N ILE A 61 -11.96 4.28 -14.01
CA ILE A 61 -10.63 4.89 -14.08
C ILE A 61 -10.83 6.37 -13.77
N ASP A 62 -10.58 6.72 -12.50
CA ASP A 62 -10.52 8.13 -12.11
C ASP A 62 -9.21 8.73 -12.68
N PRO A 63 -9.20 10.00 -13.11
CA PRO A 63 -7.98 10.66 -13.56
C PRO A 63 -6.86 10.52 -12.52
N CYS A 64 -5.70 10.03 -12.92
CA CYS A 64 -4.55 9.83 -12.04
C CYS A 64 -3.25 10.33 -12.67
N VAL A 65 -2.29 10.68 -11.82
CA VAL A 65 -0.91 10.93 -12.20
C VAL A 65 -0.12 9.66 -11.92
N LEU A 66 0.60 9.20 -12.94
CA LEU A 66 1.46 8.03 -12.88
C LEU A 66 2.92 8.48 -12.71
N CYS A 67 3.57 7.99 -11.67
CA CYS A 67 4.96 8.30 -11.34
C CYS A 67 5.79 7.03 -11.25
N SER A 68 7.03 7.09 -11.73
CA SER A 68 8.09 6.11 -11.47
C SER A 68 9.00 6.60 -10.35
N TYR A 69 9.47 5.68 -9.52
CA TYR A 69 10.38 5.92 -8.40
C TYR A 69 11.53 4.93 -8.49
N GLU A 70 12.75 5.44 -8.42
CA GLU A 70 13.92 4.60 -8.17
C GLU A 70 14.02 4.37 -6.67
N ILE A 71 13.94 3.10 -6.25
CA ILE A 71 13.99 2.71 -4.85
C ILE A 71 15.34 2.08 -4.58
N ASP A 72 15.95 2.48 -3.46
CA ASP A 72 17.08 1.82 -2.83
C ASP A 72 16.81 1.85 -1.32
N CYS A 73 16.39 0.71 -0.77
CA CYS A 73 15.95 0.59 0.63
C CYS A 73 16.53 -0.66 1.26
N ASP A 74 17.24 -0.53 2.39
CA ASP A 74 17.99 -1.63 3.00
C ASP A 74 17.12 -2.62 3.80
N ASP A 75 16.03 -2.13 4.41
CA ASP A 75 15.28 -2.87 5.45
C ASP A 75 13.84 -3.17 5.04
N ILE A 76 13.64 -3.80 3.88
CA ILE A 76 12.33 -4.31 3.47
C ILE A 76 12.05 -5.67 4.11
N VAL A 77 10.91 -5.78 4.80
CA VAL A 77 10.37 -7.07 5.24
C VAL A 77 9.65 -7.73 4.06
N ASP A 78 10.15 -8.87 3.59
CA ASP A 78 9.57 -9.58 2.44
C ASP A 78 8.43 -10.52 2.86
N LEU A 79 7.25 -9.96 3.04
CA LEU A 79 6.05 -10.74 3.39
C LEU A 79 5.46 -11.55 2.22
N THR A 80 6.17 -11.70 1.10
CA THR A 80 5.69 -12.53 -0.02
C THR A 80 5.92 -14.03 0.20
N THR A 81 6.88 -14.39 1.04
CA THR A 81 7.20 -15.80 1.36
C THR A 81 6.52 -16.28 2.65
N ASP A 82 6.24 -17.58 2.75
CA ASP A 82 5.69 -18.19 3.97
C ASP A 82 6.69 -18.11 5.13
N GLU A 83 7.99 -18.29 4.85
CA GLU A 83 9.07 -18.28 5.83
C GLU A 83 9.18 -16.92 6.53
N ALA A 84 9.28 -15.84 5.77
CA ALA A 84 9.35 -14.49 6.34
C ALA A 84 8.06 -14.12 7.10
N ARG A 85 6.89 -14.51 6.58
CA ARG A 85 5.63 -14.33 7.32
C ARG A 85 5.66 -15.05 8.68
N GLY A 86 6.25 -16.25 8.74
CA GLY A 86 6.48 -16.98 9.98
C GLY A 86 7.41 -16.24 10.95
N ASP A 87 8.54 -15.73 10.46
CA ASP A 87 9.52 -15.00 11.27
C ASP A 87 8.93 -13.74 11.95
N PHE A 88 8.03 -13.06 11.24
CA PHE A 88 7.34 -11.86 11.74
C PHE A 88 5.97 -12.15 12.36
N SER A 89 5.56 -13.42 12.45
CA SER A 89 4.24 -13.84 12.97
C SER A 89 3.05 -13.16 12.27
N ILE A 90 3.17 -12.90 10.96
CA ILE A 90 2.12 -12.26 10.15
C ILE A 90 1.40 -13.34 9.35
N ALA A 91 0.11 -13.52 9.60
CA ALA A 91 -0.69 -14.49 8.84
C ALA A 91 -1.10 -13.94 7.47
N LEU A 92 -1.20 -14.81 6.46
CA LEU A 92 -1.66 -14.42 5.13
C LEU A 92 -3.11 -13.89 5.18
N GLU A 93 -3.93 -14.45 6.07
CA GLU A 93 -5.32 -14.06 6.29
C GLU A 93 -5.44 -12.64 6.84
N GLU A 94 -4.50 -12.20 7.69
CA GLU A 94 -4.45 -10.82 8.16
C GLU A 94 -4.22 -9.86 6.99
N MET A 95 -3.26 -10.18 6.11
CA MET A 95 -2.98 -9.38 4.91
C MET A 95 -4.17 -9.38 3.92
N ALA A 96 -4.86 -10.52 3.81
CA ALA A 96 -5.99 -10.73 2.91
C ALA A 96 -7.33 -10.22 3.46
N CYS A 97 -7.36 -9.71 4.69
CA CYS A 97 -8.61 -9.31 5.34
C CYS A 97 -9.39 -8.24 4.56
N ALA A 98 -10.70 -8.16 4.84
CA ALA A 98 -11.61 -7.17 4.27
C ALA A 98 -11.43 -5.78 4.91
N TRP A 99 -10.21 -5.23 4.87
CA TRP A 99 -9.82 -3.97 5.52
C TRP A 99 -10.75 -2.79 5.19
N GLY A 100 -11.23 -2.70 3.94
CA GLY A 100 -12.12 -1.63 3.51
C GLY A 100 -13.48 -1.68 4.22
N THR A 101 -14.02 -2.89 4.43
CA THR A 101 -15.25 -3.11 5.19
C THR A 101 -15.04 -2.79 6.67
N ALA A 102 -13.95 -3.30 7.27
CA ALA A 102 -13.62 -3.00 8.66
C ALA A 102 -13.55 -1.48 8.91
N LEU A 103 -12.87 -0.72 8.03
CA LEU A 103 -12.84 0.74 8.14
C LEU A 103 -14.21 1.40 7.96
N SER A 104 -15.06 0.88 7.08
CA SER A 104 -16.43 1.36 6.87
C SER A 104 -17.30 1.14 8.12
N ASP A 105 -17.07 0.03 8.82
CA ASP A 105 -17.81 -0.36 10.02
C ASP A 105 -17.25 0.28 11.30
N GLY A 106 -16.14 1.04 11.19
CA GLY A 106 -15.47 1.67 12.31
C GLY A 106 -14.60 0.72 13.13
N GLU A 107 -14.32 -0.46 12.60
CA GLU A 107 -13.48 -1.49 13.19
C GLU A 107 -12.02 -1.34 12.76
N ARG A 108 -11.10 -1.93 13.54
CA ARG A 108 -9.68 -2.00 13.20
C ARG A 108 -9.43 -3.14 12.21
N PRO A 109 -8.88 -2.89 11.01
CA PRO A 109 -8.45 -3.95 10.11
C PRO A 109 -7.40 -4.87 10.74
N ALA A 110 -7.54 -6.18 10.55
CA ALA A 110 -6.54 -7.15 11.03
C ALA A 110 -5.15 -6.91 10.41
N SER A 111 -5.11 -6.48 9.14
CA SER A 111 -3.87 -6.14 8.42
C SER A 111 -3.07 -4.99 9.02
N TRP A 112 -3.59 -4.26 10.01
CA TRP A 112 -2.84 -3.24 10.74
C TRP A 112 -1.86 -3.82 11.77
N SER A 113 -1.94 -5.13 12.07
CA SER A 113 -0.92 -5.85 12.85
C SER A 113 0.47 -5.74 12.24
N ILE A 114 0.57 -5.57 10.91
CA ILE A 114 1.85 -5.41 10.18
C ILE A 114 2.61 -4.15 10.60
N TYR A 115 1.91 -3.13 11.09
CA TYR A 115 2.53 -1.90 11.57
C TYR A 115 2.97 -1.98 13.04
N ASP A 116 2.29 -2.81 13.83
CA ASP A 116 2.48 -2.88 15.29
C ASP A 116 3.84 -3.50 15.65
#